data_AF-K9UVB1-F1
#
_entry.id   AF-K9UVB1-F1
#
_cell.length_a   1.000
_cell.length_b   1.000
_cell.length_c   1.000
_cell.angle_alpha   90.00
_cell.angle_beta   90.00
_cell.angle_gamma   90.00
#
_symmetry.space_group_name_H-M   'P 1'
#
loop_
_entity.id
_entity.type
_entity.pdbx_description
1 polymer ?
#
loop_
_entity_poly.entity_id
_entity_poly.type
_entity_poly.pdbx_seq_one_letter_code
_entity_poly.pdbx_strand_id
1 'polypeptide(L)'
;MKGLFFLAWILMGWASYAVLLASAQTNTINDSVSLSPVSLLTKLPANLPASLMIAEKAPPSRGTPPGKEGTGSRGDCLEKANTPPITRIIGAHQSRFTVSDRPTIWIYLPYTTKDASSGEFSLQDGDTEIFRDRIQLPSQPGIVGIRLPNKIAALKVDREYRWYVDINCSGSGAESDSQTPASLTGIVEKKLVSGELQQDLQIAKSSLDRVLVYGKYQIWYDAITELAQLRLQEPNNSLYRKVWVELLNNQDINLGYISQQPIVMNMVFE
;
A
#
# COMPACT_ATOMS: atom_id res chain seq x y z
N MET A 1 -77.16 -12.30 8.75
CA MET A 1 -76.49 -11.98 7.47
C MET A 1 -76.63 -10.49 7.22
N LYS A 2 -75.50 -9.76 7.03
CA LYS A 2 -75.32 -8.40 6.44
C LYS A 2 -76.39 -7.34 6.82
N GLY A 3 -76.14 -6.29 7.58
CA GLY A 3 -75.08 -5.29 7.48
C GLY A 3 -75.72 -3.88 7.54
N LEU A 4 -74.87 -2.85 7.66
CA LEU A 4 -75.09 -1.40 7.48
C LEU A 4 -75.62 -0.51 8.62
N PHE A 5 -74.69 0.36 9.07
CA PHE A 5 -74.74 1.83 9.20
C PHE A 5 -75.94 2.54 9.85
N PHE A 6 -75.64 3.30 10.92
CA PHE A 6 -76.17 4.66 11.10
C PHE A 6 -75.14 5.56 11.81
N LEU A 7 -74.87 6.70 11.18
CA LEU A 7 -74.16 7.88 11.72
C LEU A 7 -75.13 8.71 12.59
N ALA A 8 -74.65 9.27 13.70
CA ALA A 8 -75.20 10.51 14.26
C ALA A 8 -74.18 11.20 15.19
N TRP A 9 -73.86 12.45 14.84
CA TRP A 9 -73.06 13.42 15.59
C TRP A 9 -73.80 13.96 16.82
N ILE A 10 -73.10 14.19 17.95
CA ILE A 10 -73.48 15.22 18.94
C ILE A 10 -72.22 15.88 19.57
N LEU A 11 -72.03 17.13 19.17
CA LEU A 11 -71.71 18.37 19.92
C LEU A 11 -70.66 18.43 21.05
N MET A 12 -69.71 19.36 20.82
CA MET A 12 -69.26 20.46 21.69
C MET A 12 -69.05 20.21 23.19
N GLY A 13 -67.80 20.37 23.62
CA GLY A 13 -67.45 20.63 25.02
C GLY A 13 -66.02 21.17 25.12
N TRP A 14 -65.89 22.50 25.13
CA TRP A 14 -64.65 23.19 25.44
C TRP A 14 -64.33 23.00 26.93
N ALA A 15 -63.13 22.50 27.24
CA ALA A 15 -62.55 22.62 28.56
C ALA A 15 -61.06 22.95 28.41
N SER A 16 -60.75 24.22 28.67
CA SER A 16 -59.42 24.78 28.78
C SER A 16 -58.62 24.04 29.85
N TYR A 17 -57.64 23.24 29.43
CA TYR A 17 -56.55 22.82 30.29
C TYR A 17 -55.29 23.59 29.89
N ALA A 18 -54.92 24.56 30.72
CA ALA A 18 -53.62 25.19 30.69
C ALA A 18 -52.58 24.14 31.11
N VAL A 19 -51.90 23.55 30.13
CA VAL A 19 -50.71 22.73 30.36
C VAL A 19 -49.54 23.67 30.56
N LEU A 20 -48.94 23.61 31.75
CA LEU A 20 -47.66 24.22 32.08
C LEU A 20 -46.60 23.72 31.09
N LEU A 21 -46.13 24.60 30.21
CA LEU A 21 -44.94 24.38 29.39
C LEU A 21 -43.70 24.45 30.27
N ALA A 22 -43.28 23.32 30.81
CA ALA A 22 -41.88 23.11 31.18
C ALA A 22 -41.17 22.51 29.96
N SER A 23 -40.67 23.36 29.06
CA SER A 23 -39.66 22.93 28.09
C SER A 23 -38.29 23.16 28.73
N ALA A 24 -37.71 22.07 29.25
CA ALA A 24 -36.29 22.02 29.52
C ALA A 24 -35.56 22.19 28.18
N GLN A 25 -34.64 23.15 28.11
CA GLN A 25 -33.70 23.28 27.00
C GLN A 25 -32.78 22.06 27.02
N THR A 26 -33.11 21.01 26.28
CA THR A 26 -32.13 20.01 25.88
C THR A 26 -31.36 20.59 24.70
N ASN A 27 -30.17 21.13 24.98
CA ASN A 27 -29.21 21.53 23.97
C ASN A 27 -29.01 20.37 22.98
N THR A 28 -29.47 20.59 21.75
CA THR A 28 -29.13 19.76 20.60
C THR A 28 -27.65 19.98 20.30
N ILE A 29 -26.78 19.08 20.76
CA ILE A 29 -25.46 18.93 20.13
C ILE A 29 -25.65 18.00 18.95
N ASN A 30 -26.03 18.61 17.82
CA ASN A 30 -25.91 18.02 16.50
C ASN A 30 -24.42 18.04 16.13
N ASP A 31 -23.66 17.07 16.62
CA ASP A 31 -22.32 16.80 16.11
C ASP A 31 -22.33 15.44 15.42
N SER A 32 -22.92 15.41 14.23
CA SER A 32 -22.55 14.42 13.23
C SER A 32 -21.19 14.81 12.66
N VAL A 33 -20.13 14.55 13.44
CA VAL A 33 -18.76 14.60 12.91
C VAL A 33 -18.61 13.39 12.01
N SER A 34 -18.89 13.60 10.72
CA SER A 34 -18.42 12.76 9.64
C SER A 34 -16.89 12.72 9.70
N LEU A 35 -16.35 11.73 10.40
CA LEU A 35 -14.93 11.45 10.41
C LEU A 35 -14.59 10.83 9.05
N SER A 36 -14.20 11.70 8.12
CA SER A 36 -13.51 11.30 6.90
C SER A 36 -12.29 10.44 7.28
N PRO A 37 -12.06 9.28 6.63
CA PRO A 37 -10.93 8.38 6.95
C PRO A 37 -9.54 9.03 6.74
N VAL A 38 -9.48 10.23 6.17
CA VAL A 38 -8.24 10.98 5.89
C VAL A 38 -7.54 11.49 7.16
N SER A 39 -8.24 11.62 8.29
CA SER A 39 -7.67 12.22 9.52
C SER A 39 -6.99 11.25 10.49
N LEU A 40 -6.89 9.94 10.17
CA LEU A 40 -6.21 8.98 11.04
C LEU A 40 -4.69 8.85 10.80
N LEU A 41 -4.17 9.18 9.62
CA LEU A 41 -2.73 9.03 9.33
C LEU A 41 -1.86 10.11 9.99
N THR A 42 -2.46 11.16 10.59
CA THR A 42 -1.75 12.24 11.29
C THR A 42 -1.60 12.01 12.80
N LYS A 43 -2.08 10.89 13.36
CA LYS A 43 -2.04 10.59 14.80
C LYS A 43 -1.07 9.46 15.17
N LEU A 44 0.11 9.42 14.57
CA LEU A 44 1.25 8.70 15.15
C LEU A 44 1.95 9.66 16.14
N PRO A 45 2.20 9.27 17.40
CA PRO A 45 2.79 10.17 18.38
C PRO A 45 4.25 10.48 18.02
N ALA A 46 4.49 11.65 17.45
CA ALA A 46 5.80 12.26 17.35
C ALA A 46 6.16 12.83 18.72
N ASN A 47 6.89 12.10 19.56
CA ASN A 47 7.60 12.67 20.72
C ASN A 47 8.65 11.70 21.27
N LEU A 48 9.91 11.96 20.96
CA LEU A 48 11.05 11.62 21.83
C LEU A 48 11.93 12.88 21.95
N PRO A 49 12.35 13.28 23.17
CA PRO A 49 13.09 14.52 23.38
C PRO A 49 14.51 14.41 22.85
N ALA A 50 14.91 15.38 22.02
CA ALA A 50 16.30 15.58 21.62
C ALA A 50 17.10 16.11 22.82
N SER A 51 18.11 15.36 23.27
CA SER A 51 19.16 15.87 24.14
C SER A 51 20.53 15.57 23.55
N LEU A 52 21.35 16.61 23.51
CA LEU A 52 22.69 16.68 22.90
C LEU A 52 23.66 15.66 23.48
N MET A 53 24.42 14.99 22.60
CA MET A 53 25.81 14.61 22.84
C MET A 53 26.59 14.76 21.53
N ILE A 54 27.45 15.78 21.44
CA ILE A 54 28.50 15.87 20.42
C ILE A 54 29.60 14.91 20.85
N ALA A 55 29.77 13.82 20.11
CA ALA A 55 30.92 12.93 20.24
C ALA A 55 31.67 12.93 18.91
N GLU A 56 32.88 13.49 18.94
CA GLU A 56 33.85 13.49 17.86
C GLU A 56 34.20 12.03 17.48
N LYS A 57 34.02 11.64 16.21
CA LYS A 57 34.25 10.25 15.77
C LYS A 57 35.22 10.18 14.59
N ALA A 58 36.25 9.34 14.83
CA ALA A 58 37.39 8.95 14.01
C ALA A 58 37.14 8.77 12.49
N PRO A 59 38.20 8.88 11.67
CA PRO A 59 38.11 8.78 10.21
C PRO A 59 37.49 7.44 9.74
N PRO A 60 36.79 7.44 8.59
CA PRO A 60 35.99 6.30 8.18
C PRO A 60 36.86 5.08 7.85
N SER A 61 36.61 3.99 8.57
CA SER A 61 37.07 2.65 8.21
C SER A 61 36.39 2.21 6.91
N ARG A 62 37.18 1.88 5.88
CA ARG A 62 36.71 1.12 4.72
C ARG A 62 36.31 -0.28 5.20
N GLY A 63 35.04 -0.46 5.49
CA GLY A 63 34.43 -1.75 5.80
C GLY A 63 33.22 -1.98 4.92
N THR A 64 33.16 -3.14 4.28
CA THR A 64 31.99 -3.67 3.57
C THR A 64 30.72 -3.48 4.43
N PRO A 65 29.62 -2.95 3.87
CA PRO A 65 28.37 -2.82 4.62
C PRO A 65 27.93 -4.19 5.17
N PRO A 66 27.33 -4.27 6.37
CA PRO A 66 26.80 -5.52 6.89
C PRO A 66 25.78 -6.11 5.90
N GLY A 67 26.15 -7.22 5.28
CA GLY A 67 25.48 -7.80 4.10
C GLY A 67 24.17 -8.53 4.36
N LYS A 68 23.30 -8.01 5.24
CA LYS A 68 22.00 -8.65 5.53
C LYS A 68 20.81 -7.99 4.85
N GLU A 69 20.94 -6.75 4.39
CA GLU A 69 19.86 -6.03 3.72
C GLU A 69 20.28 -5.70 2.29
N GLY A 70 20.28 -6.70 1.43
CA GLY A 70 20.43 -6.54 -0.03
C GLY A 70 19.18 -5.86 -0.60
N THR A 71 19.08 -4.55 -0.39
CA THR A 71 17.95 -3.70 -0.75
C THR A 71 18.33 -2.65 -1.80
N GLY A 72 19.38 -2.91 -2.58
CA GLY A 72 19.84 -1.99 -3.63
C GLY A 72 19.22 -2.29 -4.99
N SER A 73 19.17 -1.28 -5.85
CA SER A 73 19.15 -1.49 -7.30
C SER A 73 20.59 -1.51 -7.83
N ARG A 74 20.81 -2.22 -8.94
CA ARG A 74 22.10 -2.22 -9.67
C ARG A 74 21.82 -2.06 -11.16
N GLY A 75 22.62 -1.24 -11.83
CA GLY A 75 22.42 -0.90 -13.24
C GLY A 75 21.26 0.07 -13.45
N ASP A 76 21.38 0.91 -14.47
CA ASP A 76 20.25 1.59 -15.09
C ASP A 76 20.41 1.39 -16.60
N CYS A 77 19.38 0.83 -17.21
CA CYS A 77 19.39 0.54 -18.63
C CYS A 77 19.51 1.79 -19.50
N LEU A 78 18.92 2.88 -19.03
CA LEU A 78 18.83 4.15 -19.71
C LEU A 78 18.71 5.21 -18.61
N GLU A 79 19.82 5.86 -18.27
CA GLU A 79 19.75 7.03 -17.39
C GLU A 79 18.99 8.14 -18.11
N LYS A 80 17.68 8.24 -17.84
CA LYS A 80 16.81 9.27 -18.40
C LYS A 80 16.73 10.42 -17.42
N ALA A 81 17.21 11.59 -17.82
CA ALA A 81 17.04 12.80 -17.04
C ALA A 81 15.56 12.99 -16.66
N ASN A 82 15.30 13.27 -15.38
CA ASN A 82 13.96 13.45 -14.80
C ASN A 82 13.06 12.20 -14.75
N THR A 83 13.60 11.00 -14.96
CA THR A 83 12.86 9.74 -14.71
C THR A 83 13.35 9.12 -13.39
N PRO A 84 12.47 8.76 -12.45
CA PRO A 84 12.87 8.02 -11.26
C PRO A 84 13.54 6.68 -11.65
N PRO A 85 14.50 6.17 -10.86
CA PRO A 85 15.08 4.86 -11.11
C PRO A 85 14.06 3.75 -10.86
N ILE A 86 14.38 2.53 -11.29
CA ILE A 86 13.61 1.34 -10.89
C ILE A 86 13.58 1.25 -9.35
N THR A 87 12.37 1.20 -8.79
CA THR A 87 12.16 1.38 -7.35
C THR A 87 11.14 0.37 -6.84
N ARG A 88 11.40 -0.24 -5.70
CA ARG A 88 10.38 -1.05 -4.99
C ARG A 88 9.41 -0.14 -4.25
N ILE A 89 8.12 -0.48 -4.22
CA ILE A 89 7.10 0.33 -3.53
C ILE A 89 7.05 0.04 -2.02
N ILE A 90 7.75 -1.00 -1.55
CA ILE A 90 7.94 -1.26 -0.13
C ILE A 90 9.14 -0.45 0.39
N GLY A 91 8.94 0.25 1.51
CA GLY A 91 9.86 1.25 2.07
C GLY A 91 11.30 0.79 2.39
N ALA A 92 12.08 1.74 2.89
CA ALA A 92 13.47 1.51 3.29
C ALA A 92 13.60 0.77 4.63
N HIS A 93 12.61 0.85 5.52
CA HIS A 93 12.69 0.34 6.90
C HIS A 93 11.61 -0.69 7.22
N GLN A 94 12.04 -1.93 7.55
CA GLN A 94 11.17 -3.03 8.06
C GLN A 94 9.92 -3.33 7.22
N SER A 95 9.83 -2.83 5.99
CA SER A 95 8.66 -2.95 5.11
C SER A 95 8.61 -4.28 4.38
N ARG A 96 8.92 -5.38 5.08
CA ARG A 96 9.08 -6.71 4.50
C ARG A 96 7.95 -7.68 4.84
N PHE A 97 7.05 -7.31 5.74
CA PHE A 97 6.04 -8.24 6.25
C PHE A 97 4.79 -8.30 5.37
N THR A 98 4.27 -9.52 5.24
CA THR A 98 2.96 -9.82 4.64
C THR A 98 2.21 -10.81 5.51
N VAL A 99 0.88 -10.82 5.43
CA VAL A 99 0.07 -11.93 5.96
C VAL A 99 -0.50 -12.82 4.85
N SER A 100 -0.30 -12.43 3.59
CA SER A 100 -0.73 -13.20 2.43
C SER A 100 0.13 -14.44 2.22
N ASP A 101 -0.51 -15.55 1.86
CA ASP A 101 0.17 -16.77 1.41
C ASP A 101 1.03 -16.52 0.16
N ARG A 102 0.59 -15.58 -0.68
CA ARG A 102 1.14 -15.24 -2.00
C ARG A 102 1.00 -13.73 -2.22
N PRO A 103 1.88 -12.92 -1.62
CA PRO A 103 1.86 -11.47 -1.75
C PRO A 103 2.01 -11.01 -3.21
N THR A 104 1.61 -9.77 -3.46
CA THR A 104 1.94 -9.05 -4.69
C THR A 104 3.09 -8.10 -4.41
N ILE A 105 4.13 -8.16 -5.24
CA ILE A 105 5.31 -7.29 -5.15
C ILE A 105 5.06 -6.10 -6.08
N TRP A 106 5.08 -4.89 -5.52
CA TRP A 106 4.86 -3.66 -6.27
C TRP A 106 6.17 -2.93 -6.51
N ILE A 107 6.41 -2.52 -7.75
CA ILE A 107 7.60 -1.77 -8.17
C ILE A 107 7.19 -0.62 -9.09
N TYR A 108 7.94 0.47 -9.09
CA TYR A 108 7.98 1.43 -10.19
C TYR A 108 8.97 0.93 -11.23
N LEU A 109 8.49 0.78 -12.46
CA LEU A 109 9.25 0.31 -13.61
C LEU A 109 9.39 1.46 -14.63
N PRO A 110 10.60 2.03 -14.81
CA PRO A 110 10.83 3.14 -15.74
C PRO A 110 10.98 2.67 -17.20
N TYR A 111 10.99 1.36 -17.44
CA TYR A 111 11.28 0.74 -18.73
C TYR A 111 10.01 0.21 -19.41
N THR A 112 9.98 0.34 -20.73
CA THR A 112 8.90 -0.15 -21.59
C THR A 112 9.38 -1.24 -22.53
N THR A 113 8.47 -1.83 -23.30
CA THR A 113 8.80 -2.77 -24.40
C THR A 113 9.72 -2.20 -25.48
N LYS A 114 9.93 -0.88 -25.54
CA LYS A 114 10.89 -0.23 -26.43
C LYS A 114 12.28 -0.11 -25.82
N ASP A 115 12.37 -0.06 -24.50
CA ASP A 115 13.60 0.15 -23.75
C ASP A 115 14.28 -1.20 -23.41
N ALA A 116 13.49 -2.27 -23.28
CA ALA A 116 13.98 -3.57 -22.84
C ALA A 116 13.44 -4.74 -23.65
N SER A 117 14.29 -5.75 -23.83
CA SER A 117 14.02 -6.96 -24.59
C SER A 117 13.26 -8.00 -23.76
N SER A 118 13.51 -8.04 -22.45
CA SER A 118 12.81 -8.91 -21.52
C SER A 118 12.91 -8.38 -20.08
N GLY A 119 11.94 -8.74 -19.25
CA GLY A 119 12.04 -8.68 -17.81
C GLY A 119 11.81 -10.05 -17.19
N GLU A 120 12.43 -10.31 -16.05
CA GLU A 120 12.29 -11.55 -15.31
C GLU A 120 12.07 -11.27 -13.82
N PHE A 121 11.24 -12.10 -13.21
CA PHE A 121 11.05 -12.13 -11.77
C PHE A 121 11.57 -13.46 -11.23
N SER A 122 12.29 -13.43 -10.12
CA SER A 122 12.69 -14.64 -9.39
C SER A 122 12.47 -14.50 -7.89
N LEU A 123 12.26 -15.64 -7.23
CA LEU A 123 12.07 -15.76 -5.78
C LEU A 123 13.00 -16.84 -5.23
N GLN A 124 13.68 -16.52 -4.13
CA GLN A 124 14.64 -17.39 -3.45
C GLN A 124 14.23 -17.64 -1.99
N ASP A 125 14.42 -18.87 -1.55
CA ASP A 125 14.42 -19.30 -0.13
C ASP A 125 15.87 -19.60 0.26
N GLY A 126 16.50 -18.69 1.01
CA GLY A 126 17.95 -18.71 1.23
C GLY A 126 18.71 -18.56 -0.08
N ASP A 127 19.58 -19.51 -0.40
CA ASP A 127 20.34 -19.55 -1.66
C ASP A 127 19.65 -20.40 -2.75
N THR A 128 18.46 -20.93 -2.47
CA THR A 128 17.72 -21.77 -3.42
C THR A 128 16.67 -20.95 -4.16
N GLU A 129 16.78 -20.88 -5.47
CA GLU A 129 15.71 -20.37 -6.32
C GLU A 129 14.52 -21.33 -6.35
N ILE A 130 13.36 -20.83 -5.95
CA ILE A 130 12.11 -21.59 -5.90
C ILE A 130 11.12 -21.16 -6.98
N PHE A 131 11.40 -20.05 -7.67
CA PHE A 131 10.58 -19.55 -8.76
C PHE A 131 11.39 -18.62 -9.67
N ARG A 132 11.18 -18.72 -10.98
CA ARG A 132 11.65 -17.79 -11.99
C ARG A 132 10.70 -17.80 -13.17
N ASP A 133 10.31 -16.63 -13.65
CA ASP A 133 9.45 -16.49 -14.83
C ASP A 133 9.54 -15.09 -15.44
N ARG A 134 9.18 -14.97 -16.72
CA ARG A 134 9.22 -13.69 -17.44
C ARG A 134 8.07 -12.80 -16.98
N ILE A 135 8.34 -11.50 -16.85
CA ILE A 135 7.32 -10.48 -16.60
C ILE A 135 7.00 -9.71 -17.88
N GLN A 136 5.76 -9.25 -17.99
CA GLN A 136 5.33 -8.41 -19.10
C GLN A 136 5.79 -6.96 -18.87
N LEU A 137 6.52 -6.41 -19.83
CA LEU A 137 6.91 -5.00 -19.80
C LEU A 137 5.75 -4.11 -20.25
N PRO A 138 5.48 -2.97 -19.59
CA PRO A 138 4.41 -2.07 -19.97
C PRO A 138 4.73 -1.32 -21.27
N SER A 139 3.69 -0.75 -21.87
CA SER A 139 3.84 0.21 -22.99
C SER A 139 4.29 1.61 -22.53
N GLN A 140 4.16 1.92 -21.23
CA GLN A 140 4.54 3.20 -20.62
C GLN A 140 5.16 2.99 -19.23
N PRO A 141 6.08 3.86 -18.77
CA PRO A 141 6.62 3.80 -17.42
C PRO A 141 5.51 3.90 -16.35
N GLY A 142 5.66 3.18 -15.24
CA GLY A 142 4.68 3.22 -14.17
C GLY A 142 4.86 2.16 -13.10
N ILE A 143 3.93 2.16 -12.16
CA ILE A 143 3.87 1.25 -11.03
C ILE A 143 3.16 -0.03 -11.47
N VAL A 144 3.82 -1.17 -11.25
CA VAL A 144 3.34 -2.50 -11.63
C VAL A 144 3.32 -3.44 -10.42
N GLY A 145 2.29 -4.27 -10.37
CA GLY A 145 2.21 -5.38 -9.41
C GLY A 145 2.66 -6.68 -10.03
N ILE A 146 3.39 -7.50 -9.29
CA ILE A 146 3.82 -8.86 -9.68
C ILE A 146 3.27 -9.82 -8.62
N ARG A 147 2.18 -10.51 -8.93
CA ARG A 147 1.55 -11.46 -8.01
C ARG A 147 2.28 -12.81 -8.03
N LEU A 148 2.68 -13.30 -6.87
CA LEU A 148 3.22 -14.66 -6.78
C LEU A 148 2.20 -15.69 -7.27
N PRO A 149 2.58 -16.62 -8.16
CA PRO A 149 1.63 -17.50 -8.80
C PRO A 149 1.15 -18.60 -7.87
N ASN A 150 0.04 -19.23 -8.22
CA ASN A 150 -0.50 -20.36 -7.47
C ASN A 150 0.33 -21.64 -7.62
N LYS A 151 1.22 -21.72 -8.63
CA LYS A 151 2.06 -22.89 -8.93
C LYS A 151 3.19 -23.15 -7.93
N ILE A 152 3.59 -22.14 -7.15
CA ILE A 152 4.58 -22.33 -6.06
C ILE A 152 3.88 -22.76 -4.76
N ALA A 153 4.58 -23.15 -3.71
CA ALA A 153 3.96 -23.31 -2.40
C ALA A 153 3.61 -21.95 -1.77
N ALA A 154 2.65 -21.90 -0.85
CA ALA A 154 2.44 -20.71 -0.03
C ALA A 154 3.71 -20.39 0.76
N LEU A 155 3.98 -19.10 0.97
CA LEU A 155 5.12 -18.69 1.79
C LEU A 155 4.96 -19.25 3.20
N LYS A 156 6.06 -19.83 3.72
CA LYS A 156 6.13 -20.30 5.11
C LYS A 156 6.14 -19.11 6.06
N VAL A 157 5.45 -19.26 7.18
CA VAL A 157 5.45 -18.30 8.29
C VAL A 157 6.86 -18.15 8.87
N ASP A 158 7.22 -16.91 9.22
CA ASP A 158 8.51 -16.52 9.82
C ASP A 158 9.72 -17.00 8.99
N ARG A 159 9.52 -17.11 7.68
CA ARG A 159 10.54 -17.45 6.69
C ARG A 159 10.74 -16.25 5.77
N GLU A 160 11.99 -15.82 5.67
CA GLU A 160 12.41 -14.74 4.78
C GLU A 160 12.64 -15.29 3.37
N TYR A 161 12.07 -14.62 2.37
CA TYR A 161 12.32 -14.88 0.95
C TYR A 161 12.88 -13.62 0.32
N ARG A 162 13.81 -13.80 -0.61
CA ARG A 162 14.36 -12.69 -1.40
C ARG A 162 13.83 -12.77 -2.82
N TRP A 163 13.35 -11.66 -3.33
CA TRP A 163 12.89 -11.56 -4.70
C TRP A 163 13.76 -10.63 -5.51
N TYR A 164 13.81 -10.88 -6.80
CA TYR A 164 14.57 -10.10 -7.76
C TYR A 164 13.70 -9.78 -8.97
N VAL A 165 13.88 -8.60 -9.51
CA VAL A 165 13.37 -8.18 -10.81
C VAL A 165 14.56 -7.75 -11.64
N ASP A 166 14.82 -8.49 -12.71
CA ASP A 166 15.91 -8.25 -13.63
C ASP A 166 15.37 -7.81 -14.98
N ILE A 167 15.85 -6.69 -15.51
CA ILE A 167 15.43 -6.12 -16.78
C ILE A 167 16.62 -6.15 -17.73
N ASN A 168 16.45 -6.91 -18.82
CA ASN A 168 17.45 -7.02 -19.87
C ASN A 168 17.15 -6.00 -20.96
N CYS A 169 17.97 -4.96 -21.00
CA CYS A 169 17.70 -3.81 -21.83
C CYS A 169 18.16 -3.98 -23.26
N SER A 170 17.38 -3.40 -24.17
CA SER A 170 17.68 -3.45 -25.60
C SER A 170 18.72 -2.38 -25.87
N GLY A 171 19.88 -2.76 -26.40
CA GLY A 171 20.89 -1.81 -26.86
C GLY A 171 20.31 -0.88 -27.91
N SER A 172 19.89 0.31 -27.54
CA SER A 172 19.43 1.32 -28.49
C SER A 172 20.65 2.07 -29.00
N GLY A 173 21.21 1.59 -30.12
CA GLY A 173 22.02 2.34 -31.09
C GLY A 173 23.10 3.30 -30.59
N ALA A 174 24.36 2.92 -30.86
CA ALA A 174 25.58 3.73 -30.92
C ALA A 174 25.92 4.57 -29.66
N GLU A 175 27.00 4.16 -28.98
CA GLU A 175 27.72 4.88 -27.90
C GLU A 175 27.53 4.40 -26.44
N SER A 176 27.11 3.16 -26.21
CA SER A 176 27.35 2.51 -24.91
C SER A 176 27.41 0.98 -25.04
N ASP A 177 28.62 0.45 -25.20
CA ASP A 177 28.93 -1.00 -25.18
C ASP A 177 28.75 -1.64 -23.78
N SER A 178 28.11 -0.96 -22.83
CA SER A 178 27.99 -1.40 -21.44
C SER A 178 26.62 -1.07 -20.85
N GLN A 179 25.54 -1.55 -21.48
CA GLN A 179 24.25 -1.59 -20.80
C GLN A 179 24.28 -2.72 -19.76
N THR A 180 24.54 -2.36 -18.52
CA THR A 180 24.38 -3.28 -17.39
C THR A 180 22.88 -3.53 -17.20
N PRO A 181 22.41 -4.78 -17.14
CA PRO A 181 21.01 -5.08 -16.82
C PRO A 181 20.58 -4.36 -15.55
N ALA A 182 19.36 -3.82 -15.53
CA ALA A 182 18.81 -3.20 -14.34
C ALA A 182 18.24 -4.30 -13.44
N SER A 183 18.72 -4.38 -12.20
CA SER A 183 18.25 -5.32 -11.19
C SER A 183 17.70 -4.58 -9.99
N LEU A 184 16.56 -5.04 -9.48
CA LEU A 184 15.94 -4.58 -8.24
C LEU A 184 15.71 -5.78 -7.33
N THR A 185 16.11 -5.67 -6.07
CA THR A 185 15.92 -6.72 -5.05
C THR A 185 15.10 -6.22 -3.86
N GLY A 186 14.39 -7.16 -3.24
CA GLY A 186 13.73 -6.93 -1.96
C GLY A 186 13.49 -8.22 -1.20
N ILE A 187 12.92 -8.06 -0.01
CA ILE A 187 12.68 -9.13 0.95
C ILE A 187 11.20 -9.19 1.27
N VAL A 188 10.65 -10.40 1.38
CA VAL A 188 9.30 -10.64 1.88
C VAL A 188 9.33 -11.73 2.95
N GLU A 189 8.61 -11.51 4.04
CA GLU A 189 8.48 -12.44 5.15
C GLU A 189 7.02 -12.54 5.56
N LYS A 190 6.48 -13.75 5.55
CA LYS A 190 5.10 -13.99 5.97
C LYS A 190 5.01 -14.06 7.48
N LYS A 191 4.09 -13.29 8.08
CA LYS A 191 3.76 -13.35 9.49
C LYS A 191 2.43 -14.07 9.72
N LEU A 192 2.29 -14.65 10.92
CA LEU A 192 0.98 -15.09 11.39
C LEU A 192 0.09 -13.87 11.61
N VAL A 193 -1.18 -14.01 11.26
CA VAL A 193 -2.19 -13.02 11.62
C VAL A 193 -2.38 -13.08 13.14
N SER A 194 -2.06 -12.00 13.85
CA SER A 194 -2.31 -11.92 15.30
C SER A 194 -3.80 -11.84 15.59
N GLY A 195 -4.21 -12.19 16.81
CA GLY A 195 -5.61 -12.07 17.22
C GLY A 195 -6.14 -10.64 17.11
N GLU A 196 -5.30 -9.66 17.47
CA GLU A 196 -5.63 -8.24 17.37
C GLU A 196 -5.73 -7.78 15.91
N LEU A 197 -4.80 -8.18 15.04
CA LEU A 197 -4.88 -7.87 13.62
C LEU A 197 -6.15 -8.47 13.01
N GLN A 198 -6.47 -9.72 13.34
CA GLN A 198 -7.68 -10.38 12.87
C GLN A 198 -8.94 -9.64 13.32
N GLN A 199 -8.99 -9.20 14.59
CA GLN A 199 -10.12 -8.45 15.14
C GLN A 199 -10.28 -7.08 14.46
N ASP A 200 -9.19 -6.33 14.30
CA ASP A 200 -9.22 -5.04 13.62
C ASP A 200 -9.66 -5.17 12.15
N LEU A 201 -9.20 -6.23 11.46
CA LEU A 201 -9.63 -6.54 10.08
C LEU A 201 -11.12 -6.93 9.99
N GLN A 202 -11.70 -7.54 11.03
CA GLN A 202 -13.13 -7.85 11.09
C GLN A 202 -14.00 -6.61 11.35
N ILE A 203 -13.45 -5.61 12.06
CA ILE A 203 -14.13 -4.34 12.37
C ILE A 203 -14.06 -3.38 11.17
N ALA A 204 -13.02 -3.47 10.34
CA ALA A 204 -12.85 -2.67 9.14
C ALA A 204 -14.07 -2.80 8.20
N LYS A 205 -14.71 -1.67 7.88
CA LYS A 205 -15.97 -1.63 7.10
C LYS A 205 -15.74 -1.43 5.61
N SER A 206 -14.53 -1.02 5.22
CA SER A 206 -14.15 -0.74 3.85
C SER A 206 -12.72 -1.21 3.54
N SER A 207 -12.38 -1.34 2.27
CA SER A 207 -11.01 -1.62 1.84
C SER A 207 -10.02 -0.52 2.27
N LEU A 208 -10.44 0.75 2.34
CA LEU A 208 -9.59 1.80 2.90
C LEU A 208 -9.33 1.61 4.40
N ASP A 209 -10.33 1.18 5.17
CA ASP A 209 -10.10 0.85 6.59
C ASP A 209 -9.10 -0.30 6.73
N ARG A 210 -9.18 -1.31 5.86
CA ARG A 210 -8.20 -2.42 5.82
C ARG A 210 -6.78 -1.94 5.51
N VAL A 211 -6.61 -0.99 4.58
CA VAL A 211 -5.30 -0.35 4.32
C VAL A 211 -4.74 0.29 5.60
N LEU A 212 -5.57 1.00 6.36
CA LEU A 212 -5.15 1.63 7.62
C LEU A 212 -4.79 0.59 8.68
N VAL A 213 -5.57 -0.49 8.79
CA VAL A 213 -5.25 -1.61 9.69
C VAL A 213 -3.91 -2.23 9.31
N TYR A 214 -3.68 -2.59 8.05
CA TYR A 214 -2.39 -3.15 7.64
C TYR A 214 -1.22 -2.19 7.91
N GLY A 215 -1.40 -0.89 7.68
CA GLY A 215 -0.41 0.13 8.03
C GLY A 215 -0.10 0.19 9.53
N LYS A 216 -1.13 0.12 10.39
CA LYS A 216 -0.98 0.06 11.86
C LYS A 216 -0.10 -1.11 12.32
N TYR A 217 -0.19 -2.26 11.63
CA TYR A 217 0.59 -3.47 11.93
C TYR A 217 1.85 -3.62 11.06
N GLN A 218 2.24 -2.59 10.30
CA GLN A 218 3.41 -2.59 9.40
C GLN A 218 3.39 -3.71 8.34
N ILE A 219 2.20 -4.18 7.95
CA ILE A 219 2.00 -5.20 6.92
C ILE A 219 1.91 -4.52 5.54
N TRP A 220 3.02 -3.90 5.13
CA TRP A 220 3.05 -2.97 4.01
C TRP A 220 2.75 -3.59 2.65
N TYR A 221 3.13 -4.85 2.41
CA TYR A 221 2.79 -5.56 1.16
C TYR A 221 1.27 -5.62 0.97
N ASP A 222 0.53 -5.96 2.02
CA ASP A 222 -0.92 -6.07 1.99
C ASP A 222 -1.59 -4.69 1.93
N ALA A 223 -1.09 -3.69 2.66
CA ALA A 223 -1.59 -2.32 2.60
C ALA A 223 -1.47 -1.71 1.19
N ILE A 224 -0.28 -1.82 0.58
CA ILE A 224 -0.01 -1.31 -0.77
C ILE A 224 -0.87 -2.08 -1.79
N THR A 225 -1.00 -3.40 -1.65
CA THR A 225 -1.80 -4.21 -2.57
C THR A 225 -3.27 -3.85 -2.53
N GLU A 226 -3.86 -3.74 -1.35
CA GLU A 226 -5.27 -3.37 -1.18
C GLU A 226 -5.54 -1.97 -1.79
N LEU A 227 -4.67 -0.99 -1.53
CA LEU A 227 -4.83 0.36 -2.09
C LEU A 227 -4.58 0.44 -3.60
N ALA A 228 -3.59 -0.29 -4.11
CA ALA A 228 -3.30 -0.34 -5.54
C ALA A 228 -4.44 -0.99 -6.33
N GLN A 229 -5.09 -2.01 -5.77
CA GLN A 229 -6.28 -2.63 -6.37
C GLN A 229 -7.46 -1.65 -6.46
N LEU A 230 -7.73 -0.87 -5.40
CA LEU A 230 -8.73 0.19 -5.43
C LEU A 230 -8.44 1.21 -6.53
N ARG A 231 -7.17 1.62 -6.68
CA ARG A 231 -6.75 2.55 -7.74
C ARG A 231 -6.86 1.96 -9.14
N LEU A 232 -6.64 0.66 -9.32
CA LEU A 232 -6.83 -0.01 -10.61
C LEU A 232 -8.31 -0.16 -10.97
N GLN A 233 -9.18 -0.41 -9.99
CA GLN A 233 -10.62 -0.54 -10.18
C GLN A 233 -11.29 0.81 -10.43
N GLU A 234 -10.88 1.85 -9.71
CA GLU A 234 -11.42 3.20 -9.82
C GLU A 234 -10.31 4.25 -10.09
N PRO A 235 -9.72 4.28 -11.29
CA PRO A 235 -8.55 5.12 -11.61
C PRO A 235 -8.81 6.64 -11.50
N ASN A 236 -10.07 7.05 -11.61
CA ASN A 236 -10.50 8.44 -11.52
C ASN A 236 -10.94 8.86 -10.10
N ASN A 237 -10.94 7.94 -9.13
CA ASN A 237 -11.33 8.24 -7.75
C ASN A 237 -10.25 9.10 -7.06
N SER A 238 -10.60 10.36 -6.77
CA SER A 238 -9.67 11.34 -6.19
C SER A 238 -9.27 10.99 -4.75
N LEU A 239 -10.14 10.31 -4.00
CA LEU A 239 -9.84 9.85 -2.64
C LEU A 239 -8.72 8.81 -2.66
N TYR A 240 -8.83 7.78 -3.50
CA TYR A 240 -7.80 6.74 -3.60
C TYR A 240 -6.46 7.28 -4.08
N ARG A 241 -6.47 8.26 -4.99
CA ARG A 241 -5.25 8.97 -5.40
C ARG A 241 -4.62 9.73 -4.23
N LYS A 242 -5.42 10.45 -3.44
CA LYS A 242 -4.93 11.20 -2.28
C LYS A 242 -4.33 10.27 -1.23
N VAL A 243 -5.03 9.21 -0.86
CA VAL A 243 -4.55 8.23 0.13
C VAL A 243 -3.27 7.55 -0.35
N TRP A 244 -3.14 7.26 -1.64
CA TRP A 244 -1.91 6.71 -2.21
C TRP A 244 -0.71 7.65 -2.06
N VAL A 245 -0.91 8.94 -2.36
CA VAL A 245 0.14 9.94 -2.19
C VAL A 245 0.52 10.06 -0.72
N GLU A 246 -0.43 10.10 0.20
CA GLU A 246 -0.17 10.14 1.64
C GLU A 246 0.59 8.90 2.13
N LEU A 247 0.17 7.71 1.69
CA LEU A 247 0.83 6.44 2.03
C LEU A 247 2.28 6.43 1.56
N LEU A 248 2.56 6.79 0.31
CA LEU A 248 3.94 6.80 -0.21
C LEU A 248 4.81 7.92 0.39
N ASN A 249 4.21 9.01 0.87
CA ASN A 249 4.94 10.05 1.61
C ASN A 249 5.15 9.71 3.10
N ASN A 250 4.56 8.62 3.60
CA ASN A 250 4.77 8.18 4.98
C ASN A 250 6.27 7.96 5.25
N GLN A 251 6.75 8.32 6.44
CA GLN A 251 8.17 8.23 6.80
C GLN A 251 8.75 6.81 6.75
N ASP A 252 7.91 5.78 6.99
CA ASP A 252 8.32 4.37 6.92
C ASP A 252 8.52 3.91 5.47
N ILE A 253 7.79 4.52 4.53
CA ILE A 253 7.86 4.19 3.09
C ILE A 253 8.85 5.10 2.36
N ASN A 254 8.72 6.42 2.52
CA ASN A 254 9.58 7.45 1.95
C ASN A 254 9.74 7.38 0.41
N LEU A 255 8.63 7.21 -0.30
CA LEU A 255 8.55 7.11 -1.75
C LEU A 255 7.71 8.24 -2.38
N GLY A 256 7.67 9.41 -1.73
CA GLY A 256 6.95 10.59 -2.21
C GLY A 256 7.29 10.99 -3.64
N TYR A 257 8.55 10.80 -4.05
CA TYR A 257 9.07 11.18 -5.37
C TYR A 257 8.47 10.37 -6.55
N ILE A 258 7.91 9.18 -6.30
CA ILE A 258 7.18 8.38 -7.30
C ILE A 258 5.67 8.36 -7.05
N SER A 259 5.16 9.12 -6.09
CA SER A 259 3.75 9.04 -5.69
C SER A 259 2.74 9.45 -6.76
N GLN A 260 3.16 10.27 -7.72
CA GLN A 260 2.36 10.73 -8.85
C GLN A 260 2.44 9.81 -10.07
N GLN A 261 3.30 8.78 -10.04
CA GLN A 261 3.43 7.84 -11.16
C GLN A 261 2.13 7.02 -11.31
N PRO A 262 1.74 6.69 -12.56
CA PRO A 262 0.53 5.90 -12.81
C PRO A 262 0.71 4.46 -12.32
N ILE A 263 -0.37 3.82 -11.90
CA ILE A 263 -0.40 2.35 -11.75
C ILE A 263 -0.88 1.80 -13.08
N VAL A 264 -0.05 0.99 -13.73
CA VAL A 264 -0.24 0.63 -15.15
C VAL A 264 -0.65 -0.81 -15.35
N MET A 265 -0.31 -1.73 -14.44
CA MET A 265 -0.76 -3.12 -14.51
C MET A 265 -0.61 -3.87 -13.18
N ASN A 266 -1.29 -5.01 -13.08
CA ASN A 266 -1.06 -6.03 -12.05
C ASN A 266 -0.92 -7.38 -12.75
N MET A 267 0.31 -7.89 -12.82
CA MET A 267 0.69 -9.11 -13.51
C MET A 267 0.40 -10.34 -12.64
N VAL A 268 -0.08 -11.40 -13.28
CA VAL A 268 -0.26 -12.71 -12.70
C VAL A 268 0.44 -13.70 -13.62
N PHE A 269 1.29 -14.56 -13.09
CA PHE A 269 1.82 -15.67 -13.89
C PHE A 269 0.75 -16.76 -14.00
N GLU A 270 0.56 -17.24 -15.22
CA GLU A 270 -0.25 -18.43 -15.49
C GLU A 270 0.44 -19.71 -14.98
#